data_AF-A0A968HYS5-F1
#
_entry.id   AF-A0A968HYS5-F1
#
_cell.length_a   1.000
_cell.length_b   1.000
_cell.length_c   1.000
_cell.angle_alpha   90.00
_cell.angle_beta   90.00
_cell.angle_gamma   90.00
#
_symmetry.space_group_name_H-M   'P 1'
#
loop_
_entity.id
_entity.type
_entity.pdbx_description
1 polymer ?
#
loop_
_entity_poly.entity_id
_entity_poly.type
_entity_poly.pdbx_seq_one_letter_code
_entity_poly.pdbx_strand_id
1 'polypeptide(L)'
;VINTERATILDAGCGSGYKSLVLAEANPGATIVGIDLSAESVSLAKTRLKHHGFDNAQFHTLAIEDIPRLGMEFDYINCDEVLYLFPNPADGLASLKSALKPQGIIRSNLHSSWQRAPYFRAQNVFQMMGLFENNPEALEVELVQEIMKALKPGTDLKARAWTADCEAEDAQETILMNYLFQGDQGFTIRQMFEAIQSANLEFLSMVNWRQWEVLNLFENPEDLPVFLALSLPEISVEERLTLFELLHPVHRLLDFWCTSPDQEHHLFPVEAWSSEDWQRAKVHLHPQLQTQAAKTAFLKSLQTQQPLDLSKLLSMTTTSSFFVDSAVLPSLLLLVEGPRSFQDLVEHRLRLFPHDWVTGTAMTMTKAAEELQVLLSRLEVFLYVLLELES
;
A
#
# COMPACT_ATOMS: atom_id res chain seq x y z
N VAL A 1 -14.53 -6.49 6.65
CA VAL A 1 -14.21 -5.28 5.85
C VAL A 1 -14.50 -4.08 6.73
N ILE A 2 -13.56 -3.14 6.90
CA ILE A 2 -13.80 -2.01 7.82
C ILE A 2 -14.89 -1.11 7.22
N ASN A 3 -16.00 -0.94 7.93
CA ASN A 3 -16.98 0.09 7.59
C ASN A 3 -16.38 1.46 7.91
N THR A 4 -16.16 2.27 6.88
CA THR A 4 -15.55 3.59 7.01
C THR A 4 -16.57 4.67 7.37
N GLU A 5 -17.88 4.35 7.36
CA GLU A 5 -18.91 5.25 7.87
C GLU A 5 -18.64 5.52 9.35
N ARG A 6 -18.33 6.78 9.68
CA ARG A 6 -17.94 7.26 11.03
C ARG A 6 -16.51 6.93 11.47
N ALA A 7 -15.68 6.36 10.59
CA ALA A 7 -14.24 6.27 10.87
C ALA A 7 -13.63 7.67 10.98
N THR A 8 -12.63 7.82 11.83
CA THR A 8 -11.83 9.05 11.95
C THR A 8 -10.42 8.75 11.45
N ILE A 9 -10.01 9.48 10.43
CA ILE A 9 -8.74 9.27 9.72
C ILE A 9 -7.83 10.48 9.93
N LEU A 10 -6.61 10.25 10.40
CA LEU A 10 -5.57 11.26 10.51
C LEU A 10 -4.64 11.22 9.28
N ASP A 11 -4.38 12.38 8.68
CA ASP A 11 -3.29 12.62 7.74
C ASP A 11 -2.19 13.44 8.45
N ALA A 12 -1.17 12.75 8.98
CA ALA A 12 -0.08 13.33 9.74
C ALA A 12 1.03 13.82 8.79
N GLY A 13 1.23 15.14 8.75
CA GLY A 13 2.04 15.80 7.72
C GLY A 13 1.26 15.98 6.42
N CYS A 14 0.06 16.54 6.50
CA CYS A 14 -0.87 16.59 5.38
C CYS A 14 -0.39 17.46 4.20
N GLY A 15 0.63 18.31 4.40
CA GLY A 15 1.13 19.23 3.40
C GLY A 15 -0.01 20.08 2.81
N SER A 16 -0.07 20.16 1.47
CA SER A 16 -1.15 20.86 0.77
C SER A 16 -2.51 20.12 0.76
N GLY A 17 -2.63 18.99 1.46
CA GLY A 17 -3.86 18.19 1.57
C GLY A 17 -4.13 17.28 0.37
N TYR A 18 -3.11 16.92 -0.41
CA TYR A 18 -3.29 16.04 -1.57
C TYR A 18 -3.73 14.64 -1.11
N LYS A 19 -2.98 14.07 -0.15
CA LYS A 19 -3.30 12.76 0.42
C LYS A 19 -4.60 12.80 1.22
N SER A 20 -4.81 13.87 2.00
CA SER A 20 -6.10 14.12 2.68
C SER A 20 -7.31 14.02 1.73
N LEU A 21 -7.21 14.56 0.52
CA LEU A 21 -8.29 14.47 -0.48
C LEU A 21 -8.49 13.04 -0.96
N VAL A 22 -7.40 12.34 -1.31
CA VAL A 22 -7.46 10.92 -1.72
C VAL A 22 -8.08 10.07 -0.62
N LEU A 23 -7.72 10.31 0.64
CA LEU A 23 -8.29 9.64 1.80
C LEU A 23 -9.79 9.92 1.93
N ALA A 24 -10.23 11.16 1.74
CA ALA A 24 -11.63 11.56 1.80
C ALA A 24 -12.47 10.89 0.70
N GLU A 25 -11.97 10.87 -0.53
CA GLU A 25 -12.65 10.24 -1.68
C GLU A 25 -12.73 8.71 -1.55
N ALA A 26 -11.66 8.09 -1.06
CA ALA A 26 -11.61 6.64 -0.85
C ALA A 26 -12.45 6.17 0.34
N ASN A 27 -12.79 7.05 1.28
CA ASN A 27 -13.51 6.71 2.51
C ASN A 27 -14.74 7.60 2.71
N PRO A 28 -15.79 7.48 1.87
CA PRO A 28 -17.01 8.25 2.03
C PRO A 28 -17.62 8.10 3.43
N GLY A 29 -17.96 9.21 4.08
CA GLY A 29 -18.55 9.22 5.42
C GLY A 29 -17.54 9.15 6.58
N ALA A 30 -16.24 9.04 6.29
CA ALA A 30 -15.20 9.22 7.29
C ALA A 30 -14.99 10.71 7.64
N THR A 31 -14.50 10.97 8.85
CA THR A 31 -14.01 12.30 9.25
C THR A 31 -12.51 12.38 8.99
N ILE A 32 -12.10 13.31 8.14
CA ILE A 32 -10.69 13.55 7.84
C ILE A 32 -10.14 14.64 8.77
N VAL A 33 -9.03 14.35 9.43
CA VAL A 33 -8.26 15.28 10.24
C VAL A 33 -6.85 15.36 9.65
N GLY A 34 -6.38 16.54 9.29
CA GLY A 34 -5.01 16.76 8.81
C GLY A 34 -4.20 17.60 9.78
N ILE A 35 -2.92 17.26 9.96
CA ILE A 35 -1.99 18.10 10.71
C ILE A 35 -0.73 18.37 9.90
N ASP A 36 -0.16 19.56 10.04
CA ASP A 36 1.14 19.91 9.47
C ASP A 36 1.83 21.00 10.31
N LEU A 37 3.15 21.09 10.26
CA LEU A 37 3.91 22.15 10.93
C LEU A 37 3.71 23.52 10.26
N SER A 38 3.47 23.56 8.94
CA SER A 38 3.27 24.79 8.19
C SER A 38 1.80 25.23 8.22
N ALA A 39 1.56 26.46 8.68
CA ALA A 39 0.25 27.09 8.65
C ALA A 39 -0.24 27.32 7.21
N GLU A 40 0.68 27.58 6.29
CA GLU A 40 0.42 27.75 4.86
C GLU A 40 -0.07 26.44 4.24
N SER A 41 0.63 25.33 4.50
CA SER A 41 0.22 23.97 4.09
C SER A 41 -1.19 23.63 4.60
N VAL A 42 -1.44 23.82 5.89
CA VAL A 42 -2.76 23.63 6.52
C VAL A 42 -3.86 24.46 5.83
N SER A 43 -3.57 25.72 5.52
CA SER A 43 -4.53 26.61 4.82
C SER A 43 -4.85 26.11 3.41
N LEU A 44 -3.83 25.62 2.68
CA LEU A 44 -4.01 25.03 1.35
C LEU A 44 -4.82 23.73 1.42
N ALA A 45 -4.52 22.84 2.38
CA ALA A 45 -5.22 21.59 2.59
C ALA A 45 -6.72 21.82 2.87
N LYS A 46 -7.02 22.76 3.77
CA LYS A 46 -8.39 23.18 4.07
C LYS A 46 -9.12 23.71 2.84
N THR A 47 -8.45 24.54 2.05
CA THR A 47 -9.03 25.11 0.82
C THR A 47 -9.30 24.01 -0.22
N ARG A 48 -8.36 23.07 -0.38
CA ARG A 48 -8.47 21.94 -1.32
C ARG A 48 -9.65 21.04 -0.98
N LEU A 49 -9.78 20.60 0.27
CA LEU A 49 -10.86 19.68 0.66
C LEU A 49 -12.23 20.37 0.58
N LYS A 50 -12.31 21.63 1.02
CA LYS A 50 -13.53 22.44 0.85
C LYS A 50 -13.93 22.57 -0.61
N HIS A 51 -12.97 22.82 -1.51
CA HIS A 51 -13.24 22.92 -2.95
C HIS A 51 -13.85 21.64 -3.53
N HIS A 52 -13.45 20.47 -3.03
CA HIS A 52 -13.95 19.16 -3.46
C HIS A 52 -15.17 18.67 -2.66
N GLY A 53 -15.77 19.51 -1.80
CA GLY A 53 -17.01 19.21 -1.09
C GLY A 53 -16.85 18.45 0.24
N PHE A 54 -15.64 18.34 0.78
CA PHE A 54 -15.37 17.73 2.09
C PHE A 54 -15.36 18.78 3.21
N ASP A 55 -16.51 19.41 3.46
CA ASP A 55 -16.67 20.52 4.41
C ASP A 55 -16.46 20.12 5.89
N ASN A 56 -16.56 18.83 6.21
CA ASN A 56 -16.39 18.29 7.57
C ASN A 56 -14.94 18.00 7.94
N ALA A 57 -13.98 18.20 7.03
CA ALA A 57 -12.57 17.97 7.29
C ALA A 57 -11.99 19.02 8.26
N GLN A 58 -11.13 18.57 9.18
CA GLN A 58 -10.50 19.40 10.21
C GLN A 58 -9.00 19.49 9.93
N PHE A 59 -8.41 20.67 10.10
CA PHE A 59 -6.97 20.87 9.89
C PHE A 59 -6.35 21.70 11.00
N HIS A 60 -5.19 21.27 11.48
CA HIS A 60 -4.49 21.90 12.61
C HIS A 60 -3.01 22.11 12.30
N THR A 61 -2.50 23.29 12.60
CA THR A 61 -1.05 23.52 12.61
C THR A 61 -0.48 22.90 13.89
N LEU A 62 0.10 21.70 13.77
CA LEU A 62 0.49 20.86 14.89
C LEU A 62 1.64 19.92 14.50
N ALA A 63 2.60 19.77 15.40
CA ALA A 63 3.67 18.79 15.28
C ALA A 63 3.16 17.37 15.55
N ILE A 64 3.79 16.35 14.97
CA ILE A 64 3.40 14.94 15.18
C ILE A 64 3.54 14.55 16.66
N GLU A 65 4.58 15.06 17.33
CA GLU A 65 4.85 14.85 18.75
C GLU A 65 3.74 15.40 19.65
N ASP A 66 2.95 16.35 19.14
CA ASP A 66 1.88 17.02 19.86
C ASP A 66 0.48 16.49 19.49
N ILE A 67 0.37 15.44 18.65
CA ILE A 67 -0.91 14.79 18.30
C ILE A 67 -1.82 14.53 19.51
N PRO A 68 -1.33 14.03 20.67
CA PRO A 68 -2.18 13.80 21.84
C PRO A 68 -3.00 15.01 22.29
N ARG A 69 -2.53 16.24 22.00
CA ARG A 69 -3.25 17.47 22.35
C ARG A 69 -4.55 17.66 21.60
N LEU A 70 -4.77 16.93 20.49
CA LEU A 70 -6.06 16.93 19.80
C LEU A 70 -7.17 16.31 20.66
N GLY A 71 -6.84 15.42 21.59
CA GLY A 71 -7.84 14.69 22.38
C GLY A 71 -8.74 13.79 21.52
N MET A 72 -8.21 13.32 20.38
CA MET A 72 -8.90 12.47 19.41
C MET A 72 -8.16 11.14 19.29
N GLU A 73 -8.91 10.10 18.94
CA GLU A 73 -8.37 8.79 18.59
C GLU A 73 -8.77 8.44 17.15
N PHE A 74 -7.90 7.74 16.43
CA PHE A 74 -8.03 7.50 15.00
C PHE A 74 -8.14 6.01 14.66
N ASP A 75 -9.04 5.67 13.74
CA ASP A 75 -9.18 4.33 13.17
C ASP A 75 -8.09 4.06 12.12
N TYR A 76 -7.62 5.11 11.45
CA TYR A 76 -6.52 5.04 10.50
C TYR A 76 -5.66 6.30 10.61
N ILE A 77 -4.34 6.12 10.67
CA ILE A 77 -3.37 7.19 10.59
C ILE A 77 -2.49 6.98 9.35
N ASN A 78 -2.54 7.92 8.41
CA ASN A 78 -1.59 8.03 7.31
C ASN A 78 -0.46 9.00 7.71
N CYS A 79 0.79 8.57 7.61
CA CYS A 79 1.98 9.39 7.80
C CYS A 79 2.90 9.19 6.59
N ASP A 80 2.62 9.92 5.50
CA ASP A 80 3.29 9.79 4.21
C ASP A 80 4.44 10.77 4.09
N GLU A 81 5.66 10.31 3.78
CA GLU A 81 6.80 11.18 3.45
C GLU A 81 7.25 12.12 4.59
N VAL A 82 7.13 11.69 5.85
CA VAL A 82 7.55 12.49 7.02
C VAL A 82 8.53 11.76 7.92
N LEU A 83 8.29 10.47 8.20
CA LEU A 83 8.95 9.77 9.29
C LEU A 83 10.47 9.70 9.15
N TYR A 84 10.99 9.69 7.91
CA TYR A 84 12.43 9.69 7.63
C TYR A 84 13.15 11.00 7.99
N LEU A 85 12.41 12.08 8.31
CA LEU A 85 12.97 13.34 8.79
C LEU A 85 13.19 13.35 10.31
N PHE A 86 12.67 12.36 11.03
CA PHE A 86 12.92 12.22 12.46
C PHE A 86 14.34 11.69 12.69
N PRO A 87 15.11 12.27 13.64
CA PRO A 87 16.38 11.68 14.06
C PRO A 87 16.24 10.24 14.56
N ASN A 88 15.10 9.94 15.19
CA ASN A 88 14.68 8.60 15.59
C ASN A 88 13.23 8.37 15.16
N PRO A 89 12.97 7.54 14.13
CA PRO A 89 11.61 7.28 13.64
C PRO A 89 10.71 6.60 14.68
N ALA A 90 11.27 5.93 15.69
CA ALA A 90 10.47 5.34 16.77
C ALA A 90 9.69 6.40 17.57
N ASP A 91 10.23 7.61 17.73
CA ASP A 91 9.58 8.68 18.49
C ASP A 91 8.34 9.22 17.76
N GLY A 92 8.44 9.34 16.43
CA GLY A 92 7.30 9.68 15.57
C GLY A 92 6.23 8.59 15.61
N LEU A 93 6.62 7.32 15.44
CA LEU A 93 5.70 6.18 15.52
C LEU A 93 5.02 6.06 16.88
N ALA A 94 5.73 6.29 17.99
CA ALA A 94 5.16 6.27 19.33
C ALA A 94 4.12 7.38 19.53
N SER A 95 4.37 8.57 18.97
CA SER A 95 3.41 9.68 18.99
C SER A 95 2.15 9.34 18.19
N LEU A 96 2.29 8.75 17.00
CA LEU A 96 1.15 8.27 16.20
C LEU A 96 0.36 7.19 16.97
N LYS A 97 1.05 6.20 17.56
CA LYS A 97 0.44 5.13 18.36
C LYS A 97 -0.41 5.69 19.51
N SER A 98 0.04 6.76 20.17
CA SER A 98 -0.64 7.32 21.34
C SER A 98 -2.03 7.89 21.07
N ALA A 99 -2.37 8.16 19.80
CA ALA A 99 -3.70 8.55 19.35
C ALA A 99 -4.36 7.51 18.43
N LEU A 100 -3.77 6.32 18.31
CA LEU A 100 -4.35 5.23 17.55
C LEU A 100 -5.39 4.50 18.40
N LYS A 101 -6.58 4.25 17.85
CA LYS A 101 -7.56 3.37 18.50
C LYS A 101 -7.00 1.94 18.63
N PRO A 102 -7.53 1.11 19.54
CA PRO A 102 -7.04 -0.27 19.72
C PRO A 102 -7.02 -1.12 18.45
N GLN A 103 -7.99 -0.96 17.55
CA GLN A 103 -8.08 -1.67 16.26
C GLN A 103 -7.61 -0.82 15.07
N GLY A 104 -7.04 0.36 15.35
CA GLY A 104 -6.61 1.27 14.31
C GLY A 104 -5.33 0.78 13.63
N ILE A 105 -5.12 1.23 12.40
CA ILE A 105 -3.90 0.94 11.64
C ILE A 105 -3.13 2.22 11.33
N ILE A 106 -1.80 2.09 11.20
CA ILE A 106 -0.92 3.16 10.75
C ILE A 106 -0.29 2.73 9.43
N ARG A 107 -0.29 3.63 8.45
CA ARG A 107 0.56 3.53 7.26
C ARG A 107 1.64 4.58 7.32
N SER A 108 2.88 4.18 7.16
CA SER A 108 4.00 5.12 7.06
C SER A 108 5.11 4.59 6.17
N ASN A 109 6.11 5.43 5.90
CA ASN A 109 7.24 5.06 5.08
C ASN A 109 8.55 5.71 5.53
N LEU A 110 9.64 5.07 5.14
CA LEU A 110 11.01 5.55 5.27
C LEU A 110 11.68 5.52 3.90
N HIS A 111 12.65 6.41 3.65
CA HIS A 111 13.49 6.28 2.46
C HIS A 111 14.46 5.10 2.60
N SER A 112 14.60 4.27 1.57
CA SER A 112 15.57 3.16 1.56
C SER A 112 16.99 3.69 1.45
N SER A 113 17.86 3.28 2.39
CA SER A 113 19.29 3.64 2.36
C SER A 113 20.01 3.08 1.13
N TRP A 114 19.59 1.91 0.64
CA TRP A 114 20.23 1.23 -0.48
C TRP A 114 19.83 1.83 -1.81
N GLN A 115 18.52 2.02 -2.04
CA GLN A 115 18.03 2.59 -3.29
C GLN A 115 18.48 4.04 -3.45
N ARG A 116 18.46 4.82 -2.35
CA ARG A 116 18.82 6.25 -2.35
C ARG A 116 20.32 6.51 -2.25
N ALA A 117 21.16 5.48 -2.11
CA ALA A 117 22.61 5.65 -1.96
C ALA A 117 23.29 6.56 -3.01
N PRO A 118 22.91 6.55 -4.31
CA PRO A 118 23.45 7.50 -5.28
C PRO A 118 23.12 8.96 -4.93
N TYR A 119 21.90 9.23 -4.46
CA TYR A 119 21.46 10.57 -4.09
C TYR A 119 22.16 11.07 -2.83
N PHE A 120 22.29 10.24 -1.80
CA PHE A 120 23.07 10.61 -0.60
C PHE A 120 24.54 10.91 -0.93
N ARG A 121 25.13 10.18 -1.89
CA ARG A 121 26.45 10.53 -2.43
C ARG A 121 26.45 11.87 -3.16
N ALA A 122 25.42 12.18 -3.95
CA ALA A 122 25.31 13.47 -4.62
C ALA A 122 25.17 14.61 -3.60
N GLN A 123 24.31 14.44 -2.59
CA GLN A 123 24.13 15.39 -1.50
C GLN A 123 25.44 15.66 -0.77
N ASN A 124 26.24 14.63 -0.46
CA ASN A 124 27.57 14.81 0.12
C ASN A 124 28.51 15.64 -0.78
N VAL A 125 28.48 15.41 -2.11
CA VAL A 125 29.26 16.23 -3.06
C VAL A 125 28.83 17.68 -3.01
N PHE A 126 27.53 17.96 -3.04
CA PHE A 126 27.00 19.33 -3.04
C PHE A 126 27.12 20.01 -1.68
N GLN A 127 27.10 19.25 -0.58
CA GLN A 127 27.43 19.73 0.76
C GLN A 127 28.89 20.16 0.86
N MET A 128 29.83 19.39 0.28
CA MET A 128 31.25 19.80 0.20
C MET A 128 31.45 21.09 -0.59
N MET A 129 30.51 21.44 -1.48
CA MET A 129 30.52 22.64 -2.29
C MET A 129 29.78 23.83 -1.64
N GLY A 130 29.21 23.65 -0.44
CA GLY A 130 28.51 24.70 0.30
C GLY A 130 27.03 24.89 -0.08
N LEU A 131 26.43 24.03 -0.91
CA LEU A 131 25.04 24.19 -1.37
C LEU A 131 23.98 23.88 -0.29
N PHE A 132 24.41 23.56 0.94
CA PHE A 132 23.55 23.23 2.09
C PHE A 132 23.70 24.23 3.25
N GLU A 133 24.47 25.32 3.07
CA GLU A 133 24.66 26.31 4.14
C GLU A 133 23.35 27.05 4.50
N ASN A 134 22.43 27.18 3.54
CA ASN A 134 21.10 27.76 3.71
C ASN A 134 20.04 26.87 3.05
N ASN A 135 18.76 27.28 3.15
CA ASN A 135 17.70 26.66 2.36
C ASN A 135 18.02 26.84 0.85
N PRO A 136 18.06 25.76 0.06
CA PRO A 136 18.41 25.86 -1.35
C PRO A 136 17.39 26.69 -2.13
N GLU A 137 17.89 27.62 -2.95
CA GLU A 137 17.10 28.45 -3.84
C GLU A 137 17.36 28.07 -5.30
N ALA A 138 16.96 28.93 -6.25
CA ALA A 138 17.11 28.67 -7.68
C ALA A 138 18.59 28.49 -8.09
N LEU A 139 19.51 29.21 -7.44
CA LEU A 139 20.93 29.15 -7.78
C LEU A 139 21.54 27.77 -7.49
N GLU A 140 21.26 27.21 -6.31
CA GLU A 140 21.77 25.89 -5.93
C GLU A 140 21.23 24.80 -6.89
N VAL A 141 19.96 24.92 -7.28
CA VAL A 141 19.33 24.03 -8.26
C VAL A 141 20.04 24.11 -9.62
N GLU A 142 20.29 25.32 -10.12
CA GLU A 142 21.01 25.54 -11.38
C GLU A 142 22.43 24.96 -11.34
N LEU A 143 23.14 25.15 -10.22
CA LEU A 143 24.50 24.61 -10.02
C LEU A 143 24.51 23.08 -10.06
N VAL A 144 23.55 22.42 -9.41
CA VAL A 144 23.41 20.95 -9.48
C VAL A 144 23.22 20.51 -10.93
N GLN A 145 22.35 21.17 -11.69
CA GLN A 145 22.12 20.83 -13.09
C GLN A 145 23.38 21.01 -13.94
N GLU A 146 24.08 22.14 -13.79
CA GLU A 146 25.29 22.42 -14.55
C GLU A 146 26.36 21.35 -14.30
N ILE A 147 26.62 21.03 -13.03
CA ILE A 147 27.61 20.04 -12.62
C ILE A 147 27.22 18.65 -13.15
N MET A 148 25.98 18.22 -12.93
CA MET A 148 25.54 16.89 -13.37
C MET A 148 25.52 16.78 -14.90
N LYS A 149 25.18 17.84 -15.64
CA LYS A 149 25.26 17.87 -17.11
C LYS A 149 26.71 17.80 -17.61
N ALA A 150 27.65 18.47 -16.94
CA ALA A 150 29.06 18.47 -17.31
C ALA A 150 29.76 17.12 -17.07
N LEU A 151 29.26 16.27 -16.16
CA LEU A 151 29.79 14.92 -15.95
C LEU A 151 29.60 14.03 -17.19
N LYS A 152 30.59 13.17 -17.45
CA LYS A 152 30.51 12.14 -18.50
C LYS A 152 29.35 11.18 -18.19
N PRO A 153 28.59 10.68 -19.19
CA PRO A 153 27.48 9.74 -18.96
C PRO A 153 27.86 8.49 -18.15
N GLY A 154 29.07 7.96 -18.34
CA GLY A 154 29.56 6.80 -17.60
C GLY A 154 30.09 7.07 -16.19
N THR A 155 30.07 8.33 -15.72
CA THR A 155 30.40 8.62 -14.32
C THR A 155 29.34 8.00 -13.43
N ASP A 156 29.74 7.07 -12.54
CA ASP A 156 28.83 6.26 -11.71
C ASP A 156 27.69 7.06 -11.04
N LEU A 157 28.00 8.23 -10.47
CA LEU A 157 26.99 9.09 -9.85
C LEU A 157 25.92 9.54 -10.85
N LYS A 158 26.33 10.05 -12.02
CA LYS A 158 25.41 10.48 -13.09
C LYS A 158 24.62 9.28 -13.62
N ALA A 159 25.29 8.17 -13.88
CA ALA A 159 24.68 6.97 -14.45
C ALA A 159 23.57 6.38 -13.55
N ARG A 160 23.65 6.56 -12.22
CA ARG A 160 22.70 5.98 -11.27
C ARG A 160 21.70 6.96 -10.65
N ALA A 161 22.00 8.26 -10.63
CA ALA A 161 21.14 9.27 -10.01
C ALA A 161 20.48 10.22 -11.02
N TRP A 162 21.07 10.42 -12.21
CA TRP A 162 20.61 11.44 -13.15
C TRP A 162 19.63 10.86 -14.18
N THR A 163 18.42 11.39 -14.24
CA THR A 163 17.36 10.98 -15.16
C THR A 163 16.95 12.14 -16.08
N ALA A 164 16.14 11.84 -17.10
CA ALA A 164 15.58 12.86 -17.98
C ALA A 164 14.72 13.89 -17.22
N ASP A 165 14.06 13.48 -16.13
CA ASP A 165 13.22 14.35 -15.30
C ASP A 165 14.03 15.47 -14.61
N CYS A 166 15.34 15.26 -14.42
CA CYS A 166 16.23 16.28 -13.87
C CYS A 166 16.56 17.40 -14.89
N GLU A 167 16.16 17.23 -16.15
CA GLU A 167 16.39 18.16 -17.25
C GLU A 167 15.09 18.78 -17.79
N ALA A 168 13.93 18.39 -17.26
CA ALA A 168 12.63 18.93 -17.62
C ALA A 168 12.45 20.40 -17.17
N GLU A 169 11.46 21.09 -17.73
CA GLU A 169 11.14 22.49 -17.37
C GLU A 169 10.72 22.63 -15.89
N ASP A 170 10.15 21.58 -15.31
CA ASP A 170 9.70 21.48 -13.91
C ASP A 170 10.67 20.70 -13.01
N ALA A 171 11.93 20.50 -13.46
CA ALA A 171 12.93 19.71 -12.74
C ALA A 171 13.32 20.24 -11.35
N GLN A 172 12.95 21.47 -11.01
CA GLN A 172 13.29 22.11 -9.74
C GLN A 172 12.87 21.25 -8.53
N GLU A 173 11.64 20.74 -8.51
CA GLU A 173 11.16 19.88 -7.41
C GLU A 173 11.96 18.57 -7.32
N THR A 174 12.20 17.92 -8.47
CA THR A 174 13.01 16.70 -8.55
C THR A 174 14.42 16.92 -8.01
N ILE A 175 15.05 18.06 -8.33
CA ILE A 175 16.39 18.40 -7.86
C ILE A 175 16.39 18.68 -6.37
N LEU A 176 15.43 19.46 -5.88
CA LEU A 176 15.29 19.76 -4.47
C LEU A 176 15.07 18.48 -3.65
N MET A 177 14.16 17.60 -4.06
CA MET A 177 13.78 16.40 -3.28
C MET A 177 14.80 15.24 -3.36
N ASN A 178 15.74 15.28 -4.31
CA ASN A 178 16.75 14.23 -4.46
C ASN A 178 18.17 14.70 -4.17
N TYR A 179 18.57 15.86 -4.66
CA TYR A 179 19.97 16.33 -4.62
C TYR A 179 20.26 17.35 -3.54
N LEU A 180 19.24 18.12 -3.12
CA LEU A 180 19.36 19.21 -2.15
C LEU A 180 18.45 19.00 -0.94
N PHE A 181 17.87 17.81 -0.79
CA PHE A 181 16.95 17.49 0.29
C PHE A 181 17.71 17.33 1.60
N GLN A 182 17.24 18.01 2.64
CA GLN A 182 17.94 18.06 3.92
C GLN A 182 17.28 17.16 4.97
N GLY A 183 18.10 16.58 5.85
CA GLY A 183 17.62 15.82 7.02
C GLY A 183 17.39 14.32 6.76
N ASP A 184 17.16 13.91 5.52
CA ASP A 184 17.01 12.49 5.15
C ASP A 184 18.30 11.69 5.35
N GLN A 185 18.22 10.62 6.15
CA GLN A 185 19.36 9.73 6.45
C GLN A 185 19.30 8.39 5.71
N GLY A 186 18.14 8.04 5.14
CA GLY A 186 17.87 6.69 4.65
C GLY A 186 17.88 5.61 5.74
N PHE A 187 17.08 4.56 5.53
CA PHE A 187 16.88 3.47 6.49
C PHE A 187 16.88 2.12 5.76
N THR A 188 17.27 1.08 6.48
CA THR A 188 17.17 -0.32 6.05
C THR A 188 15.88 -0.97 6.54
N ILE A 189 15.49 -2.11 5.97
CA ILE A 189 14.37 -2.92 6.49
C ILE A 189 14.56 -3.24 7.98
N ARG A 190 15.76 -3.62 8.40
CA ARG A 190 16.05 -3.91 9.81
C ARG A 190 15.80 -2.71 10.71
N GLN A 191 16.27 -1.52 10.34
CA GLN A 191 16.03 -0.30 11.12
C GLN A 191 14.55 0.09 11.15
N MET A 192 13.80 -0.19 10.08
CA MET A 192 12.35 -0.02 10.05
C MET A 192 11.67 -0.93 11.09
N PHE A 193 12.01 -2.22 11.14
CA PHE A 193 11.49 -3.15 12.16
C PHE A 193 11.89 -2.75 13.58
N GLU A 194 13.14 -2.34 13.79
CA GLU A 194 13.63 -1.82 15.09
C GLU A 194 12.82 -0.60 15.54
N ALA A 195 12.47 0.31 14.63
CA ALA A 195 11.65 1.49 14.93
C ALA A 195 10.21 1.13 15.29
N ILE A 196 9.58 0.23 14.54
CA ILE A 196 8.22 -0.28 14.81
C ILE A 196 8.17 -0.93 16.19
N GLN A 197 9.11 -1.83 16.47
CA GLN A 197 9.18 -2.55 17.75
C GLN A 197 9.44 -1.60 18.93
N SER A 198 10.36 -0.62 18.75
CA SER A 198 10.67 0.37 19.79
C SER A 198 9.49 1.29 20.13
N ALA A 199 8.60 1.54 19.16
CA ALA A 199 7.35 2.25 19.36
C ALA A 199 6.24 1.38 19.99
N ASN A 200 6.55 0.12 20.34
CA ASN A 200 5.59 -0.90 20.78
C ASN A 200 4.46 -1.12 19.75
N LEU A 201 4.77 -1.05 18.45
CA LEU A 201 3.85 -1.41 17.37
C LEU A 201 4.21 -2.78 16.82
N GLU A 202 3.28 -3.38 16.10
CA GLU A 202 3.44 -4.62 15.36
C GLU A 202 3.41 -4.34 13.85
N PHE A 203 4.34 -4.92 13.11
CA PHE A 203 4.34 -4.86 11.65
C PHE A 203 3.19 -5.71 11.09
N LEU A 204 2.36 -5.12 10.23
CA LEU A 204 1.28 -5.84 9.55
C LEU A 204 1.72 -6.34 8.18
N SER A 205 2.13 -5.44 7.29
CA SER A 205 2.48 -5.79 5.92
C SER A 205 3.18 -4.61 5.21
N MET A 206 3.92 -4.88 4.14
CA MET A 206 4.32 -3.83 3.20
C MET A 206 3.11 -3.39 2.39
N VAL A 207 3.00 -2.10 2.06
CA VAL A 207 1.83 -1.56 1.33
C VAL A 207 1.60 -2.29 0.00
N ASN A 208 2.67 -2.50 -0.77
CA ASN A 208 2.65 -3.27 -2.01
C ASN A 208 3.36 -4.62 -1.83
N TRP A 209 2.95 -5.41 -0.84
CA TRP A 209 3.63 -6.65 -0.40
C TRP A 209 4.07 -7.61 -1.52
N ARG A 210 3.33 -7.69 -2.62
CA ARG A 210 3.69 -8.50 -3.80
C ARG A 210 5.00 -8.11 -4.47
N GLN A 211 5.37 -6.84 -4.37
CA GLN A 211 6.61 -6.31 -4.93
C GLN A 211 7.82 -6.62 -4.04
N TRP A 212 7.62 -7.32 -2.92
CA TRP A 212 8.66 -7.71 -1.96
C TRP A 212 8.89 -9.22 -1.92
N GLU A 213 8.32 -9.97 -2.86
CA GLU A 213 8.42 -11.43 -2.88
C GLU A 213 9.76 -11.91 -3.42
N VAL A 214 10.56 -12.52 -2.54
CA VAL A 214 11.91 -13.03 -2.84
C VAL A 214 11.89 -14.04 -3.97
N LEU A 215 10.88 -14.91 -4.03
CA LEU A 215 10.75 -15.94 -5.06
C LEU A 215 10.63 -15.36 -6.47
N ASN A 216 10.05 -14.16 -6.60
CA ASN A 216 9.91 -13.48 -7.90
C ASN A 216 11.24 -12.95 -8.45
N LEU A 217 12.32 -12.99 -7.66
CA LEU A 217 13.67 -12.59 -8.11
C LEU A 217 14.40 -13.71 -8.87
N PHE A 218 13.90 -14.95 -8.82
CA PHE A 218 14.55 -16.11 -9.43
C PHE A 218 13.89 -16.46 -10.77
N GLU A 219 14.70 -16.87 -11.75
CA GLU A 219 14.20 -17.29 -13.08
C GLU A 219 13.22 -18.46 -13.00
N ASN A 220 13.49 -19.43 -12.12
CA ASN A 220 12.59 -20.56 -11.84
C ASN A 220 12.34 -20.69 -10.33
N PRO A 221 11.18 -20.20 -9.83
CA PRO A 221 10.82 -20.29 -8.41
C PRO A 221 10.64 -21.74 -7.89
N GLU A 222 10.40 -22.71 -8.77
CA GLU A 222 10.21 -24.12 -8.40
C GLU A 222 11.54 -24.89 -8.28
N ASP A 223 12.64 -24.31 -8.77
CA ASP A 223 13.97 -24.94 -8.81
C ASP A 223 15.04 -24.04 -8.17
N LEU A 224 14.85 -23.77 -6.87
CA LEU A 224 15.79 -22.96 -6.09
C LEU A 224 17.00 -23.79 -5.64
N PRO A 225 18.16 -23.15 -5.39
CA PRO A 225 19.26 -23.78 -4.68
C PRO A 225 18.77 -24.40 -3.37
N VAL A 226 19.15 -25.67 -3.11
CA VAL A 226 18.65 -26.48 -1.99
C VAL A 226 18.65 -25.75 -0.65
N PHE A 227 19.71 -24.99 -0.37
CA PHE A 227 19.80 -24.20 0.86
C PHE A 227 18.66 -23.18 0.98
N LEU A 228 18.34 -22.45 -0.09
CA LEU A 228 17.26 -21.45 -0.09
C LEU A 228 15.89 -22.13 -0.04
N ALA A 229 15.68 -23.21 -0.78
CA ALA A 229 14.43 -23.97 -0.77
C ALA A 229 14.05 -24.46 0.64
N LEU A 230 15.05 -24.85 1.45
CA LEU A 230 14.85 -25.32 2.82
C LEU A 230 14.77 -24.20 3.86
N SER A 231 15.41 -23.05 3.62
CA SER A 231 15.51 -21.96 4.61
C SER A 231 14.44 -20.88 4.46
N LEU A 232 14.04 -20.54 3.23
CA LEU A 232 13.08 -19.46 2.97
C LEU A 232 11.72 -19.62 3.69
N PRO A 233 11.14 -20.84 3.80
CA PRO A 233 9.90 -21.03 4.55
C PRO A 233 10.04 -20.77 6.06
N GLU A 234 11.24 -20.99 6.62
CA GLU A 234 11.49 -20.98 8.07
C GLU A 234 11.90 -19.61 8.62
N ILE A 235 12.45 -18.74 7.78
CA ILE A 235 12.88 -17.40 8.20
C ILE A 235 11.69 -16.48 8.49
N SER A 236 11.90 -15.47 9.31
CA SER A 236 10.91 -14.46 9.65
C SER A 236 10.56 -13.54 8.47
N VAL A 237 9.47 -12.78 8.59
CA VAL A 237 9.10 -11.76 7.59
C VAL A 237 10.18 -10.68 7.48
N GLU A 238 10.75 -10.22 8.59
CA GLU A 238 11.86 -9.26 8.61
C GLU A 238 13.07 -9.78 7.83
N GLU A 239 13.46 -11.05 8.06
CA GLU A 239 14.59 -11.67 7.35
C GLU A 239 14.30 -11.83 5.85
N ARG A 240 13.08 -12.20 5.46
CA ARG A 240 12.67 -12.27 4.05
C ARG A 240 12.75 -10.92 3.36
N LEU A 241 12.21 -9.87 3.99
CA LEU A 241 12.23 -8.51 3.44
C LEU A 241 13.66 -7.95 3.39
N THR A 242 14.48 -8.26 4.40
CA THR A 242 15.90 -7.89 4.41
C THR A 242 16.66 -8.58 3.28
N LEU A 243 16.41 -9.88 3.06
CA LEU A 243 17.00 -10.62 1.95
C LEU A 243 16.58 -10.03 0.60
N PHE A 244 15.30 -9.69 0.42
CA PHE A 244 14.81 -9.01 -0.78
C PHE A 244 15.56 -7.68 -1.00
N GLU A 245 15.62 -6.83 0.03
CA GLU A 245 16.29 -5.53 -0.03
C GLU A 245 17.77 -5.66 -0.44
N LEU A 246 18.49 -6.66 0.11
CA LEU A 246 19.90 -6.88 -0.22
C LEU A 246 20.13 -7.40 -1.65
N LEU A 247 19.19 -8.19 -2.18
CA LEU A 247 19.28 -8.73 -3.55
C LEU A 247 18.79 -7.71 -4.59
N HIS A 248 17.79 -6.90 -4.26
CA HIS A 248 17.04 -6.08 -5.20
C HIS A 248 16.53 -4.75 -4.58
N PRO A 249 17.42 -3.80 -4.24
CA PRO A 249 17.05 -2.54 -3.60
C PRO A 249 16.46 -1.53 -4.59
N VAL A 250 15.29 -1.84 -5.15
CA VAL A 250 14.64 -1.03 -6.20
C VAL A 250 13.60 -0.04 -5.67
N HIS A 251 13.16 -0.22 -4.43
CA HIS A 251 12.11 0.60 -3.82
C HIS A 251 12.69 1.85 -3.17
N ARG A 252 12.25 3.04 -3.62
CA ARG A 252 12.61 4.32 -2.96
C ARG A 252 12.14 4.34 -1.51
N LEU A 253 10.93 3.83 -1.28
CA LEU A 253 10.27 3.82 0.02
C LEU A 253 10.22 2.40 0.59
N LEU A 254 10.51 2.30 1.88
CA LEU A 254 10.10 1.21 2.74
C LEU A 254 8.70 1.57 3.25
N ASP A 255 7.66 1.16 2.51
CA ASP A 255 6.27 1.56 2.77
C ASP A 255 5.50 0.44 3.47
N PHE A 256 5.01 0.70 4.67
CA PHE A 256 4.51 -0.33 5.59
C PHE A 256 3.24 0.06 6.33
N TRP A 257 2.51 -0.97 6.73
CA TRP A 257 1.40 -0.95 7.68
C TRP A 257 1.85 -1.49 9.03
N CYS A 258 1.40 -0.86 10.11
CA CYS A 258 1.61 -1.34 11.48
C CYS A 258 0.39 -1.08 12.37
N THR A 259 0.27 -1.80 13.49
CA THR A 259 -0.87 -1.73 14.43
C THR A 259 -0.39 -1.85 15.88
N SER A 260 -1.32 -1.73 16.83
CA SER A 260 -1.06 -2.04 18.24
C SER A 260 -1.03 -3.57 18.49
N PRO A 261 -0.10 -4.07 19.32
CA PRO A 261 0.07 -5.52 19.56
C PRO A 261 -1.00 -6.16 20.47
N ASP A 262 -1.83 -5.36 21.16
CA ASP A 262 -2.68 -5.80 22.29
C ASP A 262 -4.10 -6.25 21.91
N GLN A 263 -4.35 -6.59 20.66
CA GLN A 263 -5.63 -7.19 20.28
C GLN A 263 -5.35 -8.54 19.65
N GLU A 264 -6.17 -9.52 19.97
CA GLU A 264 -6.38 -10.72 19.17
C GLU A 264 -6.81 -10.29 17.75
N HIS A 265 -5.87 -9.76 16.96
CA HIS A 265 -5.92 -9.81 15.52
C HIS A 265 -5.79 -11.28 15.18
N HIS A 266 -6.86 -12.04 15.43
CA HIS A 266 -7.06 -13.26 14.69
C HIS A 266 -7.38 -12.84 13.25
N LEU A 267 -6.37 -12.31 12.55
CA LEU A 267 -6.26 -12.46 11.11
C LEU A 267 -6.18 -13.96 10.91
N PHE A 268 -7.33 -14.63 10.98
CA PHE A 268 -7.45 -16.02 10.63
C PHE A 268 -7.23 -16.06 9.12
N PRO A 269 -6.06 -16.54 8.65
CA PRO A 269 -5.84 -16.67 7.22
C PRO A 269 -7.01 -17.47 6.65
N VAL A 270 -7.49 -17.07 5.48
CA VAL A 270 -8.65 -17.69 4.84
C VAL A 270 -8.41 -19.19 4.63
N GLU A 271 -7.14 -19.57 4.46
CA GLU A 271 -6.66 -20.95 4.40
C GLU A 271 -6.95 -21.78 5.66
N ALA A 272 -7.09 -21.13 6.81
CA ALA A 272 -7.40 -21.77 8.10
C ALA A 272 -8.90 -21.78 8.44
N TRP A 273 -9.76 -21.20 7.61
CA TRP A 273 -11.20 -21.13 7.88
C TRP A 273 -11.85 -22.51 7.84
N SER A 274 -12.71 -22.79 8.82
CA SER A 274 -13.53 -24.00 8.83
C SER A 274 -14.71 -23.88 7.87
N SER A 275 -15.40 -24.98 7.59
CA SER A 275 -16.62 -24.95 6.78
C SER A 275 -17.74 -24.10 7.43
N GLU A 276 -17.76 -23.96 8.75
CA GLU A 276 -18.71 -23.12 9.49
C GLU A 276 -18.37 -21.62 9.32
N ASP A 277 -17.08 -21.28 9.28
CA ASP A 277 -16.63 -19.91 9.01
C ASP A 277 -17.04 -19.47 7.62
N TRP A 278 -16.83 -20.32 6.61
CA TRP A 278 -17.31 -20.06 5.25
C TRP A 278 -18.83 -19.90 5.16
N GLN A 279 -19.61 -20.60 5.99
CA GLN A 279 -21.07 -20.42 5.99
C GLN A 279 -21.50 -19.05 6.53
N ARG A 280 -20.71 -18.43 7.40
CA ARG A 280 -20.91 -17.09 7.96
C ARG A 280 -20.16 -16.00 7.19
N ALA A 281 -19.45 -16.39 6.13
CA ALA A 281 -18.64 -15.48 5.37
C ALA A 281 -19.50 -14.55 4.49
N LYS A 282 -19.15 -13.28 4.51
CA LYS A 282 -19.59 -12.28 3.56
C LYS A 282 -18.46 -12.01 2.58
N VAL A 283 -18.80 -12.04 1.29
CA VAL A 283 -17.86 -11.82 0.20
C VAL A 283 -18.10 -10.43 -0.37
N HIS A 284 -17.02 -9.67 -0.47
CA HIS A 284 -17.01 -8.34 -1.07
C HIS A 284 -16.13 -8.37 -2.32
N LEU A 285 -16.53 -7.65 -3.36
CA LEU A 285 -15.62 -7.36 -4.48
C LEU A 285 -14.72 -6.19 -4.10
N HIS A 286 -13.47 -6.19 -4.56
CA HIS A 286 -12.59 -5.04 -4.38
C HIS A 286 -13.28 -3.74 -4.83
N PRO A 287 -13.27 -2.65 -4.04
CA PRO A 287 -14.00 -1.43 -4.36
C PRO A 287 -13.68 -0.85 -5.75
N GLN A 288 -12.43 -0.91 -6.19
CA GLN A 288 -12.02 -0.43 -7.53
C GLN A 288 -12.58 -1.29 -8.69
N LEU A 289 -13.09 -2.49 -8.40
CA LEU A 289 -13.81 -3.33 -9.36
C LEU A 289 -15.33 -3.13 -9.31
N GLN A 290 -15.85 -2.34 -8.37
CA GLN A 290 -17.27 -1.97 -8.28
C GLN A 290 -17.58 -0.75 -9.16
N THR A 291 -17.15 -0.78 -10.41
CA THR A 291 -17.31 0.32 -11.37
C THR A 291 -18.11 -0.10 -12.60
N GLN A 292 -18.73 0.87 -13.27
CA GLN A 292 -19.44 0.61 -14.53
C GLN A 292 -18.51 0.05 -15.61
N ALA A 293 -17.23 0.44 -15.60
CA ALA A 293 -16.21 -0.08 -16.50
C ALA A 293 -15.95 -1.57 -16.24
N ALA A 294 -15.73 -1.95 -14.99
CA ALA A 294 -15.55 -3.35 -14.60
C ALA A 294 -16.81 -4.19 -14.92
N LYS A 295 -18.01 -3.69 -14.60
CA LYS A 295 -19.29 -4.34 -14.97
C LYS A 295 -19.38 -4.61 -16.47
N THR A 296 -19.02 -3.62 -17.28
CA THR A 296 -19.03 -3.73 -18.75
C THR A 296 -18.01 -4.76 -19.24
N ALA A 297 -16.81 -4.80 -18.66
CA ALA A 297 -15.80 -5.79 -18.99
C ALA A 297 -16.26 -7.22 -18.64
N PHE A 298 -16.87 -7.41 -17.48
CA PHE A 298 -17.41 -8.70 -17.04
C PHE A 298 -18.50 -9.19 -18.00
N LEU A 299 -19.47 -8.33 -18.33
CA LEU A 299 -20.55 -8.66 -19.26
C LEU A 299 -20.03 -8.99 -20.66
N LYS A 300 -19.05 -8.22 -21.17
CA LYS A 300 -18.44 -8.47 -22.47
C LYS A 300 -17.76 -9.85 -22.51
N SER A 301 -16.98 -10.18 -21.49
CA SER A 301 -16.30 -11.47 -21.39
C SER A 301 -17.29 -12.65 -21.33
N LEU A 302 -18.39 -12.50 -20.59
CA LEU A 302 -19.47 -13.49 -20.54
C LEU A 302 -20.15 -13.70 -21.90
N GLN A 303 -20.41 -12.61 -22.64
CA GLN A 303 -21.02 -12.67 -23.97
C GLN A 303 -20.11 -13.31 -25.01
N THR A 304 -18.80 -13.05 -24.94
CA THR A 304 -17.82 -13.59 -25.90
C THR A 304 -17.21 -14.93 -25.48
N GLN A 305 -17.50 -15.39 -24.27
CA GLN A 305 -16.90 -16.57 -23.64
C GLN A 305 -15.37 -16.58 -23.65
N GLN A 306 -14.75 -15.40 -23.50
CA GLN A 306 -13.30 -15.26 -23.45
C GLN A 306 -12.83 -15.00 -22.00
N PRO A 307 -11.71 -15.58 -21.54
CA PRO A 307 -11.15 -15.25 -20.23
C PRO A 307 -10.90 -13.75 -20.07
N LEU A 308 -11.13 -13.24 -18.86
CA LEU A 308 -10.89 -11.83 -18.53
C LEU A 308 -9.60 -11.69 -17.72
N ASP A 309 -8.72 -10.80 -18.16
CA ASP A 309 -7.52 -10.41 -17.41
C ASP A 309 -7.91 -9.36 -16.35
N LEU A 310 -8.04 -9.78 -15.09
CA LEU A 310 -8.41 -8.89 -13.99
C LEU A 310 -7.31 -7.89 -13.65
N SER A 311 -6.03 -8.21 -13.91
CA SER A 311 -4.93 -7.29 -13.63
C SER A 311 -4.99 -6.00 -14.47
N LYS A 312 -5.69 -6.03 -15.61
CA LYS A 312 -5.97 -4.83 -16.43
C LYS A 312 -7.01 -3.91 -15.81
N LEU A 313 -7.86 -4.43 -14.93
CA LEU A 313 -8.88 -3.65 -14.22
C LEU A 313 -8.38 -3.18 -12.85
N LEU A 314 -7.41 -3.89 -12.28
CA LEU A 314 -6.78 -3.58 -11.00
C LEU A 314 -5.31 -3.99 -11.05
N SER A 315 -4.43 -3.02 -11.29
CA SER A 315 -3.00 -3.25 -11.57
C SER A 315 -2.14 -3.37 -10.30
N MET A 316 -2.67 -3.04 -9.12
CA MET A 316 -1.88 -3.07 -7.88
C MET A 316 -1.72 -4.48 -7.29
N THR A 317 -2.55 -5.43 -7.70
CA THR A 317 -2.70 -6.72 -7.03
C THR A 317 -1.76 -7.81 -7.55
N THR A 318 -1.31 -7.69 -8.79
CA THR A 318 -0.40 -8.65 -9.43
C THR A 318 0.63 -7.94 -10.30
N THR A 319 1.84 -8.51 -10.38
CA THR A 319 2.89 -8.05 -11.30
C THR A 319 2.78 -8.71 -12.69
N SER A 320 1.91 -9.71 -12.83
CA SER A 320 1.65 -10.46 -14.06
C SER A 320 0.15 -10.50 -14.38
N SER A 321 -0.21 -10.91 -15.61
CA SER A 321 -1.60 -11.10 -16.01
C SER A 321 -2.30 -12.14 -15.14
N PHE A 322 -3.52 -11.83 -14.71
CA PHE A 322 -4.32 -12.71 -13.87
C PHE A 322 -5.66 -12.96 -14.55
N PHE A 323 -5.81 -14.14 -15.14
CA PHE A 323 -7.00 -14.49 -15.91
C PHE A 323 -8.06 -15.19 -15.06
N VAL A 324 -9.31 -14.82 -15.30
CA VAL A 324 -10.49 -15.46 -14.73
C VAL A 324 -11.39 -15.96 -15.85
N ASP A 325 -11.77 -17.22 -15.75
CA ASP A 325 -12.62 -17.89 -16.74
C ASP A 325 -14.07 -17.39 -16.71
N SER A 326 -14.76 -17.53 -17.84
CA SER A 326 -16.17 -17.16 -17.98
C SER A 326 -17.12 -17.94 -17.05
N ALA A 327 -16.70 -19.11 -16.54
CA ALA A 327 -17.45 -19.88 -15.54
C ALA A 327 -17.46 -19.23 -14.15
N VAL A 328 -16.51 -18.34 -13.88
CA VAL A 328 -16.32 -17.68 -12.58
C VAL A 328 -17.01 -16.33 -12.52
N LEU A 329 -16.93 -15.58 -13.63
CA LEU A 329 -17.43 -14.21 -13.72
C LEU A 329 -18.89 -13.99 -13.30
N PRO A 330 -19.85 -14.92 -13.46
CA PRO A 330 -21.20 -14.69 -12.99
C PRO A 330 -21.29 -14.50 -11.47
N SER A 331 -20.40 -15.16 -10.70
CA SER A 331 -20.35 -15.01 -9.25
C SER A 331 -19.77 -13.64 -8.86
N LEU A 332 -18.73 -13.18 -9.57
CA LEU A 332 -18.14 -11.86 -9.34
C LEU A 332 -19.05 -10.72 -9.79
N LEU A 333 -19.84 -10.93 -10.85
CA LEU A 333 -20.78 -9.94 -11.36
C LEU A 333 -21.87 -9.60 -10.33
N LEU A 334 -22.33 -10.58 -9.54
CA LEU A 334 -23.26 -10.32 -8.44
C LEU A 334 -22.68 -9.38 -7.38
N LEU A 335 -21.37 -9.48 -7.13
CA LEU A 335 -20.68 -8.69 -6.12
C LEU A 335 -20.46 -7.23 -6.56
N VAL A 336 -20.59 -6.91 -7.85
CA VAL A 336 -20.56 -5.53 -8.36
C VAL A 336 -21.72 -4.71 -7.80
N GLU A 337 -22.85 -5.35 -7.46
CA GLU A 337 -24.04 -4.70 -6.93
C GLU A 337 -24.02 -4.60 -5.39
N GLY A 338 -22.96 -5.10 -4.76
CA GLY A 338 -22.76 -5.09 -3.32
C GLY A 338 -22.39 -6.47 -2.77
N PRO A 339 -21.97 -6.53 -1.50
CA PRO A 339 -21.56 -7.78 -0.87
C PRO A 339 -22.69 -8.80 -0.79
N ARG A 340 -22.31 -10.08 -0.81
CA ARG A 340 -23.21 -11.24 -0.73
C ARG A 340 -22.74 -12.21 0.32
N SER A 341 -23.66 -12.95 0.93
CA SER A 341 -23.27 -14.08 1.75
C SER A 341 -22.63 -15.15 0.85
N PHE A 342 -21.73 -15.95 1.42
CA PHE A 342 -21.16 -17.09 0.72
C PHE A 342 -22.25 -18.07 0.25
N GLN A 343 -23.30 -18.28 1.07
CA GLN A 343 -24.43 -19.15 0.72
C GLN A 343 -25.19 -18.66 -0.52
N ASP A 344 -25.45 -17.35 -0.64
CA ASP A 344 -26.11 -16.78 -1.82
C ASP A 344 -25.32 -17.05 -3.10
N LEU A 345 -23.99 -16.97 -3.01
CA LEU A 345 -23.11 -17.24 -4.15
C LEU A 345 -23.11 -18.73 -4.54
N VAL A 346 -23.15 -19.64 -3.56
CA VAL A 346 -23.28 -21.09 -3.81
C VAL A 346 -24.61 -21.40 -4.50
N GLU A 347 -25.72 -20.85 -4.02
CA GLU A 347 -27.04 -21.01 -4.63
C GLU A 347 -27.12 -20.43 -6.04
N HIS A 348 -26.48 -19.28 -6.26
CA HIS A 348 -26.38 -18.69 -7.59
C HIS A 348 -25.56 -19.58 -8.54
N ARG A 349 -24.43 -20.13 -8.06
CA ARG A 349 -23.58 -21.04 -8.84
C ARG A 349 -24.35 -22.29 -9.26
N LEU A 350 -25.11 -22.91 -8.35
CA LEU A 350 -25.93 -24.09 -8.67
C LEU A 350 -27.01 -23.81 -9.72
N ARG A 351 -27.62 -22.62 -9.70
CA ARG A 351 -28.61 -22.23 -10.72
C ARG A 351 -28.00 -22.14 -12.12
N LEU A 352 -26.76 -21.66 -12.23
CA LEU A 352 -26.08 -21.51 -13.51
C LEU A 352 -25.39 -22.79 -13.99
N PHE A 353 -24.87 -23.58 -13.04
CA PHE A 353 -24.11 -24.80 -13.31
C PHE A 353 -24.72 -26.00 -12.55
N PRO A 354 -25.90 -26.49 -12.96
CA PRO A 354 -26.63 -27.53 -12.23
C PRO A 354 -26.03 -28.94 -12.33
N HIS A 355 -24.98 -29.14 -13.14
CA HIS A 355 -24.35 -30.44 -13.37
C HIS A 355 -22.84 -30.32 -13.21
N ASP A 356 -22.25 -31.35 -12.62
CA ASP A 356 -20.79 -31.54 -12.56
C ASP A 356 -20.27 -31.86 -13.96
N TRP A 357 -19.33 -31.04 -14.45
CA TRP A 357 -18.77 -31.19 -15.80
C TRP A 357 -17.86 -32.41 -15.98
N VAL A 358 -17.36 -32.98 -14.89
CA VAL A 358 -16.52 -34.18 -14.91
C VAL A 358 -17.37 -35.44 -14.91
N THR A 359 -18.37 -35.51 -14.02
CA THR A 359 -19.18 -36.74 -13.83
C THR A 359 -20.49 -36.73 -14.61
N GLY A 360 -20.97 -35.56 -15.04
CA GLY A 360 -22.26 -35.37 -15.69
C GLY A 360 -23.46 -35.49 -14.74
N THR A 361 -23.24 -35.75 -13.44
CA THR A 361 -24.32 -35.87 -12.46
C THR A 361 -24.78 -34.50 -11.96
N ALA A 362 -25.93 -34.45 -11.29
CA ALA A 362 -26.41 -33.23 -10.65
C ALA A 362 -25.35 -32.68 -9.66
N MET A 363 -25.07 -31.38 -9.75
CA MET A 363 -24.16 -30.69 -8.86
C MET A 363 -24.74 -30.65 -7.45
N THR A 364 -23.94 -31.04 -6.45
CA THR A 364 -24.35 -30.97 -5.04
C THR A 364 -23.99 -29.62 -4.44
N MET A 365 -24.74 -29.20 -3.42
CA MET A 365 -24.42 -28.01 -2.61
C MET A 365 -22.98 -28.04 -2.09
N THR A 366 -22.54 -29.19 -1.56
CA THR A 366 -21.20 -29.37 -1.02
C THR A 366 -20.12 -29.12 -2.06
N LYS A 367 -20.27 -29.73 -3.25
CA LYS A 367 -19.27 -29.57 -4.33
C LYS A 367 -19.23 -28.13 -4.86
N ALA A 368 -20.39 -27.50 -5.02
CA ALA A 368 -20.45 -26.09 -5.44
C ALA A 368 -19.78 -25.15 -4.42
N ALA A 369 -19.93 -25.44 -3.13
CA ALA A 369 -19.25 -24.71 -2.06
C ALA A 369 -17.73 -24.91 -2.11
N GLU A 370 -17.26 -26.15 -2.23
CA GLU A 370 -15.82 -26.45 -2.34
C GLU A 370 -15.15 -25.74 -3.54
N GLU A 371 -15.78 -25.80 -4.72
CA GLU A 371 -15.28 -25.09 -5.91
C GLU A 371 -15.23 -23.58 -5.70
N LEU A 372 -16.23 -23.01 -5.03
CA LEU A 372 -16.29 -21.58 -4.77
C LEU A 372 -15.27 -21.17 -3.70
N GLN A 373 -15.02 -21.99 -2.68
CA GLN A 373 -13.98 -21.73 -1.66
C GLN A 373 -12.61 -21.65 -2.29
N VAL A 374 -12.24 -22.63 -3.12
CA VAL A 374 -10.95 -22.63 -3.83
C VAL A 374 -10.79 -21.38 -4.69
N LEU A 375 -11.85 -21.00 -5.40
CA LEU A 375 -11.86 -19.81 -6.23
C LEU A 375 -11.69 -18.51 -5.40
N LEU A 376 -12.51 -18.34 -4.37
CA LEU A 376 -12.51 -17.12 -3.56
C LEU A 376 -11.19 -16.97 -2.80
N SER A 377 -10.65 -18.06 -2.27
CA SER A 377 -9.32 -18.07 -1.63
C SER A 377 -8.25 -17.63 -2.64
N ARG A 378 -8.29 -18.15 -3.87
CA ARG A 378 -7.36 -17.74 -4.93
C ARG A 378 -7.47 -16.25 -5.27
N LEU A 379 -8.67 -15.67 -5.23
CA LEU A 379 -8.89 -14.26 -5.54
C LEU A 379 -8.55 -13.34 -4.37
N GLU A 380 -8.81 -13.77 -3.14
CA GLU A 380 -8.57 -13.04 -1.89
C GLU A 380 -7.08 -12.82 -1.68
N VAL A 381 -6.27 -13.82 -1.98
CA VAL A 381 -4.81 -13.74 -1.96
C VAL A 381 -4.31 -12.56 -2.79
N PHE A 382 -4.99 -12.19 -3.87
CA PHE A 382 -4.68 -11.02 -4.71
C PHE A 382 -5.61 -9.83 -4.45
N LEU A 383 -6.33 -9.78 -3.34
CA LEU A 383 -7.26 -8.71 -2.97
C LEU A 383 -8.31 -8.37 -4.05
N TYR A 384 -8.61 -9.27 -4.99
CA TYR A 384 -9.69 -9.08 -5.95
C TYR A 384 -11.07 -9.21 -5.27
N VAL A 385 -11.12 -10.00 -4.21
CA VAL A 385 -12.25 -10.11 -3.28
C VAL A 385 -11.74 -9.88 -1.86
N LEU A 386 -12.62 -9.42 -0.98
CA LEU A 386 -12.36 -9.32 0.46
C LEU A 386 -13.36 -10.24 1.17
N LEU A 387 -12.87 -11.01 2.13
CA LEU A 387 -13.67 -11.94 2.91
C LEU A 387 -13.82 -11.42 4.33
N GLU A 388 -15.04 -11.51 4.85
CA GLU A 388 -15.41 -11.04 6.18
C GLU A 388 -16.21 -12.12 6.90
N LEU A 389 -15.85 -12.42 8.14
CA LEU A 389 -16.69 -13.22 9.01
C LEU A 389 -17.71 -12.30 9.66
N GLU A 390 -19.00 -12.56 9.43
CA GLU A 390 -20.05 -11.87 10.18
C GLU A 390 -20.01 -12.36 11.64
N SER A 391 -19.83 -11.41 12.56
CA SER A 391 -19.75 -11.62 14.01
C SER A 391 -21.10 -11.99 14.62
#